data_AF-A0AAE1T9S6-F1
#
_entry.id   AF-A0AAE1T9S6-F1
#
_cell.length_a   1.000
_cell.length_b   1.000
_cell.length_c   1.000
_cell.angle_alpha   90.00
_cell.angle_beta   90.00
_cell.angle_gamma   90.00
#
_symmetry.space_group_name_H-M   'P 1'
#
loop_
_entity.id
_entity.type
_entity.pdbx_description
1 polymer ?
#
loop_
_entity_poly.entity_id
_entity_poly.type
_entity_poly.pdbx_seq_one_letter_code
_entity_poly.pdbx_strand_id
1 'polypeptide(L)'
;MGSERENFGLTGPSFLTALDWNNSNHRRSVAASLVQGVYVLECDRQQSRQGPQALAPPWWEFFSFRLNQVLVDDHDLSYFGAIYEFNSPYPYPNYAGQRPPEYVIAFRGTVNKSKSRAEDFKLNLNCMINNLQESRRFHIGSESAHNIVSGATPGNVWLAGHSLGSSIALLVGRHMAKNMGVHIETYLFNPPFASPPIERIKNEKVKLGLRFANSVLTAGLAVAASHSRKAQENDPFTAVLSSWIPYLFLNQEDIVSSEYIGYFEHREKMESIGAGKIGRLATKHSIGA
;
A
#
# COMPACT_ATOMS: atom_id res chain seq x y z
N MET A 1 28.32 1.25 10.50
CA MET A 1 27.29 0.64 11.37
C MET A 1 25.93 1.05 10.83
N GLY A 2 24.97 0.13 10.78
CA GLY A 2 23.60 0.44 10.34
C GLY A 2 22.84 1.27 11.37
N SER A 3 21.75 1.91 10.94
CA SER A 3 20.82 2.60 11.84
C SER A 3 20.09 1.59 12.74
N GLU A 4 19.64 1.99 13.94
CA GLU A 4 18.80 1.15 14.80
C GLU A 4 17.55 0.61 14.06
N ARG A 5 17.01 1.40 13.13
CA ARG A 5 15.86 1.06 12.28
C ARG A 5 16.14 -0.05 11.25
N GLU A 6 17.40 -0.31 10.96
CA GLU A 6 17.83 -1.38 10.05
C GLU A 6 18.03 -2.70 10.81
N ASN A 7 18.22 -2.63 12.12
CA ASN A 7 18.47 -3.77 12.97
C ASN A 7 17.15 -4.45 13.39
N PHE A 8 16.92 -5.63 12.84
CA PHE A 8 15.76 -6.47 13.16
C PHE A 8 15.65 -6.80 14.65
N GLY A 9 16.77 -7.05 15.34
CA GLY A 9 16.74 -7.39 16.77
C GLY A 9 16.27 -6.23 17.66
N LEU A 10 16.38 -4.98 17.19
CA LEU A 10 15.99 -3.79 17.94
C LEU A 10 14.59 -3.29 17.59
N THR A 11 14.23 -3.32 16.30
CA THR A 11 12.99 -2.70 15.81
C THR A 11 12.06 -3.67 15.09
N GLY A 12 12.52 -4.88 14.81
CA GLY A 12 11.71 -5.96 14.25
C GLY A 12 10.80 -6.61 15.29
N PRO A 13 9.74 -7.31 14.87
CA PRO A 13 8.83 -8.01 15.77
C PRO A 13 9.43 -9.35 16.27
N SER A 14 10.61 -9.31 16.88
CA SER A 14 11.36 -10.48 17.38
C SER A 14 10.64 -11.25 18.50
N PHE A 15 9.63 -10.63 19.12
CA PHE A 15 8.75 -11.28 20.10
C PHE A 15 7.74 -12.25 19.47
N LEU A 16 7.48 -12.18 18.16
CA LEU A 16 6.53 -13.03 17.44
C LEU A 16 7.14 -14.39 17.06
N THR A 17 7.54 -15.17 18.06
CA THR A 17 8.18 -16.49 17.88
C THR A 17 7.21 -17.60 17.46
N ALA A 18 5.92 -17.46 17.76
CA ALA A 18 4.86 -18.40 17.37
C ALA A 18 3.85 -17.68 16.45
N LEU A 19 3.89 -17.99 15.16
CA LEU A 19 2.98 -17.41 14.17
C LEU A 19 1.64 -18.15 14.13
N ASP A 20 0.59 -17.37 14.35
CA ASP A 20 -0.79 -17.74 14.00
C ASP A 20 -1.23 -16.95 12.76
N TRP A 21 -1.37 -17.63 11.62
CA TRP A 21 -1.79 -17.04 10.35
C TRP A 21 -3.27 -16.66 10.33
N ASN A 22 -4.10 -17.15 11.26
CA ASN A 22 -5.48 -16.70 11.40
C ASN A 22 -5.56 -15.35 12.15
N ASN A 23 -4.51 -14.99 12.90
CA ASN A 23 -4.44 -13.73 13.62
C ASN A 23 -4.06 -12.57 12.69
N SER A 24 -4.96 -11.59 12.54
CA SER A 24 -4.75 -10.42 11.68
C SER A 24 -3.57 -9.54 12.14
N ASN A 25 -3.29 -9.46 13.44
CA ASN A 25 -2.14 -8.71 13.95
C ASN A 25 -0.82 -9.38 13.59
N HIS A 26 -0.75 -10.71 13.63
CA HIS A 26 0.45 -11.44 13.21
C HIS A 26 0.69 -11.27 11.71
N ARG A 27 -0.34 -11.47 10.88
CA ARG A 27 -0.22 -11.26 9.43
C ARG A 27 0.21 -9.84 9.08
N ARG A 28 -0.36 -8.84 9.74
CA ARG A 28 0.06 -7.43 9.62
C ARG A 28 1.54 -7.25 9.98
N SER A 29 2.01 -7.82 11.09
CA SER A 29 3.41 -7.71 11.50
C SER A 29 4.36 -8.40 10.52
N VAL A 30 3.98 -9.55 9.96
CA VAL A 30 4.75 -10.22 8.90
C VAL A 30 4.83 -9.33 7.66
N ALA A 31 3.69 -8.83 7.16
CA ALA A 31 3.65 -7.96 5.98
C ALA A 31 4.50 -6.69 6.18
N ALA A 32 4.42 -6.06 7.36
CA ALA A 32 5.25 -4.90 7.71
C ALA A 32 6.74 -5.25 7.76
N SER A 33 7.10 -6.39 8.34
CA SER A 33 8.49 -6.87 8.40
C SER A 33 9.08 -7.09 7.02
N LEU A 34 8.32 -7.71 6.11
CA LEU A 34 8.75 -7.95 4.73
C LEU A 34 8.93 -6.64 3.95
N VAL A 35 8.03 -5.66 4.12
CA VAL A 35 8.20 -4.32 3.54
C VAL A 35 9.45 -3.61 4.09
N GLN A 36 9.71 -3.72 5.39
CA GLN A 36 10.92 -3.17 5.99
C GLN A 36 12.19 -3.89 5.50
N GLY A 37 12.10 -5.19 5.22
CA GLY A 37 13.15 -5.95 4.54
C GLY A 37 13.58 -5.31 3.21
N VAL A 38 12.63 -4.82 2.41
CA VAL A 38 12.93 -4.10 1.15
C VAL A 38 13.66 -2.77 1.40
N TYR A 39 13.29 -2.03 2.44
CA TYR A 39 14.03 -0.81 2.83
C TYR A 39 15.47 -1.11 3.20
N VAL A 40 15.69 -2.13 4.04
CA VAL A 40 17.03 -2.50 4.48
C VAL A 40 17.85 -3.10 3.34
N LEU A 41 17.22 -3.83 2.42
CA LEU A 41 17.86 -4.34 1.21
C LEU A 41 18.40 -3.20 0.32
N GLU A 42 17.63 -2.11 0.15
CA GLU A 42 18.12 -0.92 -0.56
C GLU A 42 19.23 -0.20 0.22
N CYS A 43 19.15 -0.12 1.55
CA CYS A 43 20.25 0.42 2.37
C CYS A 43 21.53 -0.41 2.24
N ASP A 44 21.41 -1.74 2.26
CA ASP A 44 22.52 -2.67 2.08
C ASP A 44 23.17 -2.46 0.71
N ARG A 45 22.37 -2.29 -0.35
CA ARG A 45 22.87 -1.92 -1.69
C ARG A 45 23.60 -0.59 -1.70
N GLN A 46 23.01 0.46 -1.12
CA GLN A 46 23.60 1.81 -1.09
C GLN A 46 24.90 1.88 -0.28
N GLN A 47 25.06 1.02 0.73
CA GLN A 47 26.23 0.96 1.61
C GLN A 47 27.18 -0.19 1.26
N SER A 48 26.93 -0.90 0.15
CA SER A 48 27.71 -2.06 -0.29
C SER A 48 27.86 -3.15 0.78
N ARG A 49 26.83 -3.34 1.62
CA ARG A 49 26.79 -4.40 2.65
C ARG A 49 26.37 -5.71 2.00
N GLN A 50 27.18 -6.75 2.18
CA GLN A 50 27.00 -8.06 1.55
C GLN A 50 27.32 -9.18 2.54
N GLY A 51 26.73 -10.36 2.31
CA GLY A 51 26.97 -11.56 3.10
C GLY A 51 26.76 -11.30 4.60
N PRO A 52 27.74 -11.60 5.48
CA PRO A 52 27.61 -11.40 6.93
C PRO A 52 27.37 -9.95 7.37
N GLN A 53 27.62 -8.98 6.50
CA GLN A 53 27.39 -7.56 6.79
C GLN A 53 25.98 -7.08 6.41
N ALA A 54 25.23 -7.89 5.65
CA ALA A 54 23.87 -7.55 5.23
C ALA A 54 22.93 -7.56 6.45
N LEU A 55 22.10 -6.54 6.55
CA LEU A 55 21.13 -6.37 7.64
C LEU A 55 19.72 -6.75 7.20
N ALA A 56 19.48 -6.88 5.89
CA ALA A 56 18.18 -7.20 5.33
C ALA A 56 17.69 -8.65 5.66
N PRO A 57 18.52 -9.70 5.62
CA PRO A 57 18.02 -11.09 5.74
C PRO A 57 17.15 -11.42 6.95
N PRO A 58 17.46 -10.97 8.18
CA PRO A 58 16.63 -11.24 9.34
C PRO A 58 15.16 -10.79 9.21
N TRP A 59 14.87 -9.79 8.38
CA TRP A 59 13.51 -9.25 8.22
C TRP A 59 12.51 -10.22 7.56
N TRP A 60 13.00 -11.21 6.80
CA TRP A 60 12.17 -12.26 6.19
C TRP A 60 12.51 -13.66 6.72
N GLU A 61 13.77 -13.94 7.05
CA GLU A 61 14.20 -15.25 7.56
C GLU A 61 13.54 -15.60 8.89
N PHE A 62 13.37 -14.61 9.78
CA PHE A 62 12.68 -14.82 11.07
C PHE A 62 11.27 -15.38 10.89
N PHE A 63 10.58 -15.00 9.80
CA PHE A 63 9.24 -15.46 9.48
C PHE A 63 9.23 -16.65 8.51
N SER A 64 10.36 -17.36 8.39
CA SER A 64 10.51 -18.53 7.50
C SER A 64 10.26 -18.21 6.03
N PHE A 65 10.67 -17.03 5.55
CA PHE A 65 10.71 -16.72 4.12
C PHE A 65 12.14 -16.78 3.58
N ARG A 66 12.27 -16.90 2.25
CA ARG A 66 13.48 -16.62 1.49
C ARG A 66 13.22 -15.50 0.49
N LEU A 67 14.28 -14.77 0.15
CA LEU A 67 14.25 -13.81 -0.95
C LEU A 67 14.27 -14.57 -2.28
N ASN A 68 13.18 -14.52 -3.04
CA ASN A 68 13.03 -15.17 -4.34
C ASN A 68 13.55 -14.26 -5.47
N GLN A 69 13.12 -13.00 -5.47
CA GLN A 69 13.51 -12.01 -6.49
C GLN A 69 13.56 -10.60 -5.91
N VAL A 70 14.50 -9.78 -6.38
CA VAL A 70 14.53 -8.34 -6.11
C VAL A 70 13.95 -7.59 -7.30
N LEU A 71 13.06 -6.63 -7.04
CA LEU A 71 12.50 -5.75 -8.06
C LEU A 71 13.33 -4.47 -8.13
N VAL A 72 13.98 -4.28 -9.28
CA VAL A 72 14.95 -3.21 -9.52
C VAL A 72 14.35 -2.21 -10.50
N ASP A 73 14.45 -0.93 -10.16
CA ASP A 73 14.10 0.15 -11.08
C ASP A 73 15.23 0.28 -12.11
N ASP A 74 14.89 0.12 -13.39
CA ASP A 74 15.87 0.13 -14.48
C ASP A 74 16.50 1.51 -14.74
N HIS A 75 15.90 2.58 -14.21
CA HIS A 75 16.38 3.94 -14.38
C HIS A 75 17.41 4.34 -13.32
N ASP A 76 17.12 4.12 -12.03
CA ASP A 76 17.99 4.52 -10.91
C ASP A 76 18.70 3.34 -10.23
N LEU A 77 18.47 2.12 -10.71
CA LEU A 77 18.99 0.85 -10.17
C LEU A 77 18.64 0.62 -8.70
N SER A 78 17.63 1.33 -8.18
CA SER A 78 17.21 1.18 -6.80
C SER A 78 16.31 -0.03 -6.63
N TYR A 79 16.47 -0.73 -5.52
CA TYR A 79 15.60 -1.85 -5.15
C TYR A 79 14.33 -1.26 -4.59
N PHE A 80 13.22 -1.35 -5.31
CA PHE A 80 11.94 -0.75 -4.90
C PHE A 80 10.94 -1.79 -4.39
N GLY A 81 11.18 -3.07 -4.67
CA GLY A 81 10.37 -4.17 -4.19
C GLY A 81 11.16 -5.46 -4.09
N ALA A 82 10.54 -6.47 -3.51
CA ALA A 82 11.06 -7.84 -3.44
C ALA A 82 9.91 -8.85 -3.44
N ILE A 83 10.20 -10.04 -3.95
CA ILE A 83 9.33 -11.20 -3.88
C ILE A 83 9.94 -12.15 -2.87
N TYR A 84 9.16 -12.48 -1.85
CA TYR A 84 9.50 -13.45 -0.83
C TYR A 84 8.71 -14.72 -1.04
N GLU A 85 9.36 -15.85 -0.81
CA GLU A 85 8.76 -17.19 -0.90
C GLU A 85 8.84 -17.86 0.46
N PHE A 86 7.77 -18.53 0.88
CA PHE A 86 7.72 -19.18 2.17
C PHE A 86 8.49 -20.52 2.16
N ASN A 87 9.40 -20.71 3.13
CA ASN A 87 10.37 -21.82 3.16
C ASN A 87 9.81 -23.18 3.59
N SER A 88 8.52 -23.30 3.90
CA SER A 88 8.01 -24.56 4.47
C SER A 88 7.68 -25.58 3.38
N PRO A 89 8.22 -26.82 3.45
CA PRO A 89 7.75 -27.90 2.61
C PRO A 89 6.31 -28.27 2.99
N TYR A 90 5.50 -28.51 1.97
CA TYR A 90 4.21 -29.20 2.04
C TYR A 90 4.45 -30.63 2.60
N PRO A 91 3.63 -31.20 3.52
CA PRO A 91 2.33 -30.75 4.01
C PRO A 91 2.37 -30.27 5.47
N TYR A 92 1.76 -29.12 5.72
CA TYR A 92 1.62 -28.36 6.97
C TYR A 92 1.24 -29.17 8.24
N PRO A 93 2.18 -29.72 9.04
CA PRO A 93 1.83 -30.42 10.28
C PRO A 93 1.54 -29.42 11.41
N ASN A 94 2.25 -28.30 11.43
CA ASN A 94 2.18 -27.26 12.47
C ASN A 94 1.17 -26.13 12.17
N TYR A 95 0.59 -26.13 10.97
CA TYR A 95 -0.33 -25.08 10.50
C TYR A 95 -1.67 -25.69 10.05
N ALA A 96 -2.10 -26.81 10.65
CA ALA A 96 -3.37 -27.44 10.31
C ALA A 96 -4.53 -26.44 10.45
N GLY A 97 -5.22 -26.16 9.34
CA GLY A 97 -6.31 -25.17 9.28
C GLY A 97 -5.87 -23.70 9.13
N GLN A 98 -4.57 -23.42 9.07
CA GLN A 98 -4.00 -22.10 8.75
C GLN A 98 -3.56 -22.07 7.28
N ARG A 99 -3.55 -20.87 6.67
CA ARG A 99 -3.15 -20.64 5.27
C ARG A 99 -2.05 -19.58 5.19
N PRO A 100 -0.78 -19.93 5.43
CA PRO A 100 0.33 -19.02 5.14
C PRO A 100 0.37 -18.69 3.65
N PRO A 101 0.86 -17.49 3.27
CA PRO A 101 1.11 -17.19 1.86
C PRO A 101 2.25 -18.05 1.34
N GLU A 102 2.15 -18.45 0.07
CA GLU A 102 3.23 -19.06 -0.70
C GLU A 102 4.23 -17.98 -1.12
N TYR A 103 3.72 -16.83 -1.57
CA TYR A 103 4.51 -15.68 -1.97
C TYR A 103 4.01 -14.36 -1.37
N VAL A 104 4.93 -13.46 -1.08
CA VAL A 104 4.62 -12.06 -0.73
C VAL A 104 5.42 -11.13 -1.62
N ILE A 105 4.72 -10.24 -2.32
CA ILE A 105 5.33 -9.19 -3.14
C ILE A 105 5.25 -7.89 -2.34
N ALA A 106 6.41 -7.41 -1.89
CA ALA A 106 6.52 -6.24 -1.03
C ALA A 106 7.14 -5.05 -1.77
N PHE A 107 6.59 -3.85 -1.56
CA PHE A 107 7.09 -2.61 -2.16
C PHE A 107 7.44 -1.57 -1.08
N ARG A 108 8.65 -1.01 -1.14
CA ARG A 108 9.02 0.07 -0.22
C ARG A 108 8.55 1.42 -0.74
N GLY A 109 8.43 2.38 0.17
CA GLY A 109 8.30 3.78 -0.17
C GLY A 109 9.64 4.42 -0.52
N THR A 110 9.63 5.74 -0.64
CA THR A 110 10.84 6.52 -0.89
C THR A 110 11.78 6.48 0.32
N VAL A 111 13.08 6.26 0.10
CA VAL A 111 14.10 6.35 1.14
C VAL A 111 14.34 7.82 1.46
N ASN A 112 13.89 8.26 2.64
CA ASN A 112 14.01 9.67 3.02
C ASN A 112 15.44 9.97 3.51
N LYS A 113 16.20 10.73 2.72
CA LYS A 113 17.49 11.28 3.15
C LYS A 113 17.23 12.63 3.85
N SER A 114 17.23 12.61 5.19
CA SER A 114 17.07 13.73 6.15
C SER A 114 15.64 14.10 6.61
N LYS A 115 15.55 14.57 7.86
CA LYS A 115 14.28 14.95 8.55
C LYS A 115 13.76 16.36 8.19
N SER A 116 14.51 17.20 7.47
CA SER A 116 14.20 18.63 7.30
C SER A 116 13.36 19.00 6.07
N ARG A 117 12.75 18.04 5.36
CA ARG A 117 12.08 18.28 4.06
C ARG A 117 10.70 17.63 3.93
N ALA A 118 9.94 17.49 5.01
CA ALA A 118 8.67 16.75 5.00
C ALA A 118 7.65 17.28 3.97
N GLU A 119 7.60 18.61 3.74
CA GLU A 119 6.70 19.21 2.76
C GLU A 119 7.15 18.94 1.32
N ASP A 120 8.43 19.14 1.01
CA ASP A 120 9.02 18.77 -0.30
C ASP A 120 8.84 17.28 -0.59
N PHE A 121 9.04 16.44 0.44
CA PHE A 121 8.85 14.99 0.33
C PHE A 121 7.41 14.64 -0.03
N LYS A 122 6.43 15.26 0.64
CA LYS A 122 5.01 15.07 0.33
C LYS A 122 4.67 15.56 -1.08
N LEU A 123 5.20 16.70 -1.49
CA LEU A 123 4.99 17.24 -2.84
C LEU A 123 5.56 16.29 -3.92
N ASN A 124 6.78 15.81 -3.72
CA ASN A 124 7.41 14.83 -4.60
C ASN A 124 6.61 13.54 -4.67
N LEU A 125 6.11 13.08 -3.53
CA LEU A 125 5.30 11.87 -3.45
C LEU A 125 3.96 12.04 -4.18
N ASN A 126 3.28 13.18 -4.02
CA ASN A 126 2.05 13.49 -4.76
C ASN A 126 2.29 13.51 -6.28
N CYS A 127 3.40 14.09 -6.74
CA CYS A 127 3.79 14.06 -8.14
C CYS A 127 4.00 12.62 -8.64
N MET A 128 4.70 11.78 -7.85
CA MET A 128 4.92 10.37 -8.19
C MET A 128 3.62 9.55 -8.23
N ILE A 129 2.67 9.81 -7.33
CA ILE A 129 1.36 9.12 -7.33
C ILE A 129 0.56 9.45 -8.58
N ASN A 130 0.53 10.73 -8.98
CA ASN A 130 -0.26 11.18 -10.12
C ASN A 130 0.17 10.48 -11.42
N ASN A 131 1.45 10.14 -11.54
CA ASN A 131 2.02 9.46 -12.70
C ASN A 131 2.29 7.96 -12.44
N LEU A 132 1.75 7.39 -11.35
CA LEU A 132 2.18 6.06 -10.88
C LEU A 132 1.75 4.93 -11.81
N GLN A 133 0.57 5.04 -12.45
CA GLN A 133 0.10 4.06 -13.44
C GLN A 133 0.98 4.01 -14.69
N GLU A 134 1.69 5.09 -15.00
CA GLU A 134 2.64 5.16 -16.11
C GLU A 134 4.08 4.87 -15.66
N SER A 135 4.31 4.69 -14.35
CA SER A 135 5.64 4.46 -13.81
C SER A 135 6.17 3.08 -14.16
N ARG A 136 7.49 2.98 -14.38
CA ARG A 136 8.17 1.69 -14.65
C ARG A 136 8.07 0.74 -13.45
N ARG A 137 8.14 1.26 -12.23
CA ARG A 137 7.97 0.47 -11.00
C ARG A 137 6.62 -0.23 -10.95
N PHE A 138 5.54 0.43 -11.39
CA PHE A 138 4.22 -0.19 -11.52
C PHE A 138 4.20 -1.28 -12.60
N HIS A 139 4.80 -1.03 -13.76
CA HIS A 139 4.87 -2.03 -14.84
C HIS A 139 5.63 -3.29 -14.40
N ILE A 140 6.85 -3.14 -13.88
CA ILE A 140 7.67 -4.23 -13.35
C ILE A 140 6.93 -4.96 -12.22
N GLY A 141 6.31 -4.21 -11.30
CA GLY A 141 5.53 -4.78 -10.20
C GLY A 141 4.32 -5.59 -10.68
N SER A 142 3.60 -5.10 -11.70
CA SER A 142 2.43 -5.77 -12.26
C SER A 142 2.80 -7.03 -13.04
N GLU A 143 3.87 -6.97 -13.83
CA GLU A 143 4.41 -8.13 -14.55
C GLU A 143 4.92 -9.20 -13.59
N SER A 144 5.65 -8.78 -12.55
CA SER A 144 6.12 -9.69 -11.51
C SER A 144 4.96 -10.36 -10.76
N ALA A 145 3.92 -9.59 -10.41
CA ALA A 145 2.72 -10.13 -9.79
C ALA A 145 1.97 -11.10 -10.71
N HIS A 146 1.82 -10.77 -11.99
CA HIS A 146 1.22 -11.66 -12.97
C HIS A 146 1.96 -13.00 -13.02
N ASN A 147 3.30 -12.97 -13.09
CA ASN A 147 4.12 -14.19 -13.20
C ASN A 147 4.01 -15.08 -11.95
N ILE A 148 4.06 -14.48 -10.75
CA ILE A 148 3.90 -15.23 -9.49
C ILE A 148 2.49 -15.79 -9.36
N VAL A 149 1.45 -14.99 -9.60
CA VAL A 149 0.04 -15.42 -9.46
C VAL A 149 -0.31 -16.52 -10.46
N SER A 150 0.28 -16.50 -11.67
CA SER A 150 0.06 -17.53 -12.68
C SER A 150 0.70 -18.87 -12.32
N GLY A 151 1.76 -18.88 -11.51
CA GLY A 151 2.46 -20.09 -11.08
C GLY A 151 2.08 -20.60 -9.70
N ALA A 152 1.53 -19.74 -8.83
CA ALA A 152 1.20 -20.06 -7.45
C ALA A 152 -0.17 -20.71 -7.28
N THR A 153 -0.41 -21.28 -6.10
CA THR A 153 -1.74 -21.76 -5.71
C THR A 153 -2.73 -20.58 -5.61
N PRO A 154 -3.95 -20.67 -6.16
CA PRO A 154 -4.94 -19.59 -6.06
C PRO A 154 -5.18 -19.14 -4.62
N GLY A 155 -5.07 -17.82 -4.39
CA GLY A 155 -5.29 -17.20 -3.08
C GLY A 155 -4.11 -17.25 -2.11
N ASN A 156 -2.94 -17.77 -2.52
CA ASN A 156 -1.76 -17.87 -1.65
C ASN A 156 -0.69 -16.78 -1.92
N VAL A 157 -1.04 -15.71 -2.62
CA VAL A 157 -0.12 -14.59 -2.89
C VAL A 157 -0.60 -13.36 -2.13
N TRP A 158 0.33 -12.64 -1.50
CA TRP A 158 0.06 -11.35 -0.86
C TRP A 158 0.76 -10.20 -1.58
N LEU A 159 0.14 -9.02 -1.53
CA LEU A 159 0.76 -7.74 -1.83
C LEU A 159 0.96 -6.95 -0.55
N ALA A 160 2.11 -6.31 -0.39
CA ALA A 160 2.36 -5.41 0.73
C ALA A 160 3.10 -4.17 0.26
N GLY A 161 2.81 -3.02 0.87
CA GLY A 161 3.57 -1.81 0.58
C GLY A 161 3.53 -0.79 1.70
N HIS A 162 4.51 0.11 1.72
CA HIS A 162 4.53 1.28 2.60
C HIS A 162 4.68 2.59 1.81
N SER A 163 3.95 3.64 2.19
CA SER A 163 4.01 4.96 1.54
C SER A 163 3.83 4.84 0.01
N LEU A 164 4.76 5.32 -0.81
CA LEU A 164 4.72 5.12 -2.27
C LEU A 164 4.53 3.65 -2.67
N GLY A 165 5.17 2.73 -1.93
CA GLY A 165 5.06 1.30 -2.16
C GLY A 165 3.64 0.78 -1.95
N SER A 166 2.87 1.36 -1.02
CA SER A 166 1.44 1.05 -0.84
C SER A 166 0.63 1.46 -2.05
N SER A 167 0.91 2.63 -2.62
CA SER A 167 0.23 3.06 -3.85
C SER A 167 0.55 2.12 -5.02
N ILE A 168 1.80 1.63 -5.13
CA ILE A 168 2.18 0.63 -6.13
C ILE A 168 1.41 -0.68 -5.87
N ALA A 169 1.44 -1.20 -4.65
CA ALA A 169 0.73 -2.43 -4.27
C ALA A 169 -0.78 -2.33 -4.57
N LEU A 170 -1.40 -1.18 -4.28
CA LEU A 170 -2.80 -0.92 -4.57
C LEU A 170 -3.09 -0.92 -6.08
N LEU A 171 -2.24 -0.30 -6.89
CA LEU A 171 -2.41 -0.29 -8.34
C LEU A 171 -2.19 -1.69 -8.94
N VAL A 172 -1.18 -2.43 -8.47
CA VAL A 172 -0.91 -3.81 -8.89
C VAL A 172 -2.11 -4.69 -8.54
N GLY A 173 -2.60 -4.65 -7.30
CA GLY A 173 -3.77 -5.43 -6.88
C GLY A 173 -5.03 -5.06 -7.69
N ARG A 174 -5.24 -3.77 -7.98
CA ARG A 174 -6.32 -3.30 -8.85
C ARG A 174 -6.17 -3.86 -10.27
N HIS A 175 -4.96 -3.87 -10.82
CA HIS A 175 -4.67 -4.42 -12.14
C HIS A 175 -4.95 -5.93 -12.18
N MET A 176 -4.53 -6.68 -11.17
CA MET A 176 -4.78 -8.13 -11.05
C MET A 176 -6.28 -8.44 -10.93
N ALA A 177 -7.00 -7.69 -10.10
CA ALA A 177 -8.45 -7.84 -9.98
C ALA A 177 -9.18 -7.54 -11.30
N LYS A 178 -8.81 -6.44 -11.98
CA LYS A 178 -9.48 -6.03 -13.23
C LYS A 178 -9.18 -6.95 -14.42
N ASN A 179 -7.92 -7.33 -14.58
CA ASN A 179 -7.46 -7.98 -15.82
C ASN A 179 -7.40 -9.50 -15.71
N MET A 180 -7.23 -10.04 -14.50
CA MET A 180 -7.18 -11.49 -14.26
C MET A 180 -8.38 -11.99 -13.45
N GLY A 181 -9.20 -11.11 -12.88
CA GLY A 181 -10.29 -11.51 -11.99
C GLY A 181 -9.80 -12.06 -10.64
N VAL A 182 -8.53 -11.85 -10.28
CA VAL A 182 -7.93 -12.40 -9.06
C VAL A 182 -7.90 -11.35 -7.95
N HIS A 183 -8.49 -11.67 -6.81
CA HIS A 183 -8.39 -10.86 -5.60
C HIS A 183 -7.18 -11.27 -4.78
N ILE A 184 -6.18 -10.41 -4.75
CA ILE A 184 -4.95 -10.65 -4.00
C ILE A 184 -5.07 -9.99 -2.64
N GLU A 185 -4.77 -10.73 -1.58
CA GLU A 185 -4.74 -10.20 -0.23
C GLU A 185 -3.67 -9.08 -0.16
N THR A 186 -4.06 -7.87 0.24
CA THR A 186 -3.22 -6.68 0.05
C THR A 186 -3.12 -5.86 1.33
N TYR A 187 -1.89 -5.55 1.75
CA TYR A 187 -1.54 -4.82 2.97
C TYR A 187 -0.94 -3.45 2.61
N LEU A 188 -1.66 -2.38 2.94
CA LEU A 188 -1.31 -1.00 2.58
C LEU A 188 -0.95 -0.21 3.84
N PHE A 189 0.34 0.08 4.02
CA PHE A 189 0.83 0.85 5.16
C PHE A 189 1.02 2.32 4.76
N ASN A 190 0.29 3.23 5.39
CA ASN A 190 0.42 4.68 5.21
C ASN A 190 0.48 5.12 3.72
N PRO A 191 -0.42 4.66 2.84
CA PRO A 191 -0.44 5.18 1.47
C PRO A 191 -0.59 6.71 1.51
N PRO A 192 0.08 7.43 0.61
CA PRO A 192 -0.14 8.85 0.46
C PRO A 192 -1.54 9.16 -0.08
N PHE A 193 -2.13 10.25 0.41
CA PHE A 193 -3.44 10.73 -0.03
C PHE A 193 -3.27 11.87 -1.04
N ALA A 194 -3.77 11.67 -2.27
CA ALA A 194 -3.70 12.66 -3.34
C ALA A 194 -4.78 13.75 -3.16
N SER A 195 -4.71 14.51 -2.07
CA SER A 195 -5.53 15.72 -1.89
C SER A 195 -4.74 16.86 -1.26
N PRO A 196 -5.24 18.11 -1.36
CA PRO A 196 -4.72 19.23 -0.58
C PRO A 196 -4.69 18.87 0.91
N PRO A 197 -3.70 19.34 1.69
CA PRO A 197 -3.55 18.97 3.09
C PRO A 197 -4.55 19.72 3.98
N ILE A 198 -5.79 19.23 4.04
CA ILE A 198 -6.90 19.84 4.79
C ILE A 198 -6.82 19.47 6.28
N GLU A 199 -6.19 18.34 6.62
CA GLU A 199 -6.04 17.85 8.00
C GLU A 199 -5.14 18.76 8.86
N ARG A 200 -4.28 19.56 8.24
CA ARG A 200 -3.39 20.52 8.93
C ARG A 200 -4.13 21.74 9.51
N ILE A 201 -5.40 21.93 9.18
CA ILE A 201 -6.20 23.03 9.71
C ILE A 201 -6.60 22.70 11.15
N LYS A 202 -6.00 23.40 12.13
CA LYS A 202 -6.25 23.19 13.57
C LYS A 202 -7.70 23.40 14.00
N ASN A 203 -8.48 24.16 13.23
CA ASN A 203 -9.87 24.47 13.54
C ASN A 203 -10.80 23.45 12.88
N GLU A 204 -11.38 22.57 13.69
CA GLU A 204 -12.29 21.51 13.24
C GLU A 204 -13.54 22.03 12.49
N LYS A 205 -14.08 23.20 12.86
CA LYS A 205 -15.24 23.78 12.15
C LYS A 205 -14.86 24.26 10.75
N VAL A 206 -13.66 24.81 10.59
CA VAL A 206 -13.13 25.28 9.29
C VAL A 206 -12.73 24.09 8.42
N LYS A 207 -12.06 23.08 9.00
CA LYS A 207 -11.71 21.81 8.33
C LYS A 207 -12.95 21.16 7.75
N LEU A 208 -14.00 21.04 8.57
CA LEU A 208 -15.26 20.46 8.20
C LEU A 208 -15.98 21.29 7.11
N GLY A 209 -16.05 22.61 7.27
CA GLY A 209 -16.66 23.51 6.29
C GLY A 209 -15.99 23.45 4.91
N LEU A 210 -14.66 23.37 4.88
CA LEU A 210 -13.89 23.26 3.63
C LEU A 210 -14.15 21.93 2.92
N ARG A 211 -14.25 20.81 3.65
CA ARG A 211 -14.56 19.50 3.08
C ARG A 211 -15.99 19.43 2.52
N PHE A 212 -16.96 20.01 3.24
CA PHE A 212 -18.33 20.12 2.74
C PHE A 212 -18.42 20.99 1.49
N ALA A 213 -17.81 22.18 1.50
CA ALA A 213 -17.83 23.09 0.37
C ALA A 213 -17.17 22.48 -0.88
N ASN A 214 -15.99 21.85 -0.73
CA ASN A 214 -15.33 21.15 -1.82
C ASN A 214 -16.18 19.98 -2.33
N SER A 215 -16.77 19.17 -1.44
CA SER A 215 -17.61 18.04 -1.86
C SER A 215 -18.83 18.48 -2.65
N VAL A 216 -19.52 19.54 -2.20
CA VAL A 216 -20.70 20.08 -2.90
C VAL A 216 -20.32 20.73 -4.21
N LEU A 217 -19.21 21.47 -4.27
CA LEU A 217 -18.72 22.10 -5.48
C LEU A 217 -18.29 21.06 -6.53
N THR A 218 -17.52 20.04 -6.13
CA THR A 218 -17.13 18.94 -7.03
C THR A 218 -18.34 18.13 -7.51
N ALA A 219 -19.30 17.84 -6.63
CA ALA A 219 -20.54 17.18 -7.03
C ALA A 219 -21.37 18.05 -7.99
N GLY A 220 -21.48 19.35 -7.74
CA GLY A 220 -22.19 20.29 -8.61
C GLY A 220 -21.55 20.40 -10.01
N LEU A 221 -20.22 20.46 -10.08
CA LEU A 221 -19.47 20.41 -11.34
C LEU A 221 -19.66 19.07 -12.06
N ALA A 222 -19.66 17.96 -11.33
CA ALA A 222 -19.89 16.63 -11.89
C ALA A 222 -21.30 16.48 -12.48
N VAL A 223 -22.34 16.99 -11.80
CA VAL A 223 -23.73 16.98 -12.31
C VAL A 223 -23.86 17.86 -13.57
N ALA A 224 -23.19 19.02 -13.59
CA ALA A 224 -23.19 19.89 -14.76
C ALA A 224 -22.46 19.24 -15.95
N ALA A 225 -21.34 18.56 -15.72
CA ALA A 225 -20.59 17.84 -16.74
C ALA A 225 -21.29 16.54 -17.19
N SER A 226 -22.08 15.87 -16.33
CA SER A 226 -22.82 14.67 -16.69
C SER A 226 -24.04 14.93 -17.59
N HIS A 227 -24.50 16.18 -17.70
CA HIS A 227 -25.51 16.54 -18.70
C HIS A 227 -25.01 16.36 -20.15
N SER A 228 -23.70 16.19 -20.36
CA SER A 228 -23.10 15.92 -21.68
C SER A 228 -22.55 14.50 -21.86
N ARG A 229 -22.63 13.60 -20.85
CA ARG A 229 -22.28 12.17 -20.98
C ARG A 229 -23.18 11.32 -20.10
N LYS A 230 -24.02 10.48 -20.71
CA LYS A 230 -24.73 9.40 -20.02
C LYS A 230 -23.70 8.48 -19.36
N ALA A 231 -23.54 8.59 -18.04
CA ALA A 231 -22.75 7.66 -17.26
C ALA A 231 -23.46 6.30 -17.26
N GLN A 232 -22.84 5.31 -17.91
CA GLN A 232 -23.33 3.94 -17.93
C GLN A 232 -23.11 3.34 -16.54
N GLU A 233 -24.20 3.19 -15.79
CA GLU A 233 -24.22 2.93 -14.34
C GLU A 233 -23.99 1.44 -13.95
N ASN A 234 -23.63 0.57 -14.89
CA ASN A 234 -23.35 -0.84 -14.63
C ASN A 234 -22.06 -1.27 -15.37
N ASP A 235 -20.93 -0.85 -14.85
CA ASP A 235 -19.63 -1.32 -15.33
C ASP A 235 -19.27 -2.65 -14.62
N PRO A 236 -19.13 -3.78 -15.33
CA PRO A 236 -18.68 -5.06 -14.76
C PRO A 236 -17.42 -4.93 -13.90
N PHE A 237 -16.54 -3.98 -14.22
CA PHE A 237 -15.33 -3.72 -13.44
C PHE A 237 -15.61 -3.14 -12.05
N THR A 238 -16.74 -2.43 -11.86
CA THR A 238 -17.15 -1.95 -10.53
C THR A 238 -17.60 -3.10 -9.64
N ALA A 239 -18.20 -4.14 -10.21
CA ALA A 239 -18.62 -5.33 -9.47
C ALA A 239 -17.44 -6.23 -9.09
N VAL A 240 -16.43 -6.38 -9.97
CA VAL A 240 -15.22 -7.16 -9.67
C VAL A 240 -14.34 -6.47 -8.61
N LEU A 241 -14.27 -5.14 -8.64
CA LEU A 241 -13.51 -4.38 -7.67
C LEU A 241 -14.23 -4.19 -6.33
N SER A 242 -15.56 -4.20 -6.29
CA SER A 242 -16.31 -3.97 -5.05
C SER A 242 -16.13 -5.08 -4.01
N SER A 243 -15.80 -6.30 -4.46
CA SER A 243 -15.47 -7.44 -3.60
C SER A 243 -14.00 -7.49 -3.15
N TRP A 244 -13.10 -6.73 -3.79
CA TRP A 244 -11.69 -6.70 -3.42
C TRP A 244 -11.45 -5.65 -2.31
N ILE A 245 -11.08 -6.10 -1.12
CA ILE A 245 -10.90 -5.25 0.05
C ILE A 245 -9.44 -5.34 0.55
N PRO A 246 -8.60 -4.32 0.26
CA PRO A 246 -7.27 -4.26 0.84
C PRO A 246 -7.31 -3.85 2.32
N TYR A 247 -6.36 -4.35 3.11
CA TYR A 247 -6.13 -3.92 4.48
C TYR A 247 -5.36 -2.60 4.51
N LEU A 248 -5.98 -1.55 5.05
CA LEU A 248 -5.39 -0.22 5.16
C LEU A 248 -4.95 0.06 6.60
N PHE A 249 -3.67 0.37 6.78
CA PHE A 249 -3.09 0.75 8.07
C PHE A 249 -2.58 2.18 7.99
N LEU A 250 -3.05 3.04 8.89
CA LEU A 250 -2.75 4.46 8.90
C LEU A 250 -2.12 4.84 10.24
N ASN A 251 -1.10 5.67 10.20
CA ASN A 251 -0.52 6.31 11.36
C ASN A 251 -1.04 7.76 11.45
N GLN A 252 -1.69 8.09 12.57
CA GLN A 252 -2.20 9.44 12.85
C GLN A 252 -1.10 10.51 12.81
N GLU A 253 0.12 10.15 13.18
CA GLU A 253 1.25 11.09 13.23
C GLU A 253 1.98 11.22 11.90
N ASP A 254 1.60 10.46 10.87
CA ASP A 254 2.25 10.50 9.56
C ASP A 254 1.61 11.53 8.63
N ILE A 255 2.36 12.61 8.35
CA ILE A 255 1.97 13.75 7.50
C ILE A 255 1.58 13.32 6.07
N VAL A 256 2.07 12.15 5.61
CA VAL A 256 1.80 11.60 4.28
C VAL A 256 0.41 10.99 4.19
N SER A 257 -0.04 10.31 5.25
CA SER A 257 -1.26 9.51 5.27
C SER A 257 -2.36 10.05 6.19
N SER A 258 -2.07 11.08 7.01
CA SER A 258 -3.02 11.66 7.98
C SER A 258 -4.32 12.17 7.36
N GLU A 259 -4.30 12.60 6.09
CA GLU A 259 -5.51 13.04 5.37
C GLU A 259 -6.53 11.91 5.17
N TYR A 260 -6.11 10.64 5.16
CA TYR A 260 -7.04 9.51 5.06
C TYR A 260 -8.01 9.47 6.24
N ILE A 261 -7.53 9.78 7.45
CA ILE A 261 -8.33 9.74 8.67
C ILE A 261 -9.48 10.74 8.54
N GLY A 262 -9.13 11.99 8.24
CA GLY A 262 -10.12 13.02 8.03
C GLY A 262 -11.02 12.77 6.80
N TYR A 263 -10.51 12.14 5.75
CA TYR A 263 -11.33 11.72 4.60
C TYR A 263 -12.40 10.69 5.01
N PHE A 264 -12.04 9.66 5.78
CA PHE A 264 -12.99 8.64 6.23
C PHE A 264 -13.98 9.20 7.25
N GLU A 265 -13.53 9.99 8.21
CA GLU A 265 -14.42 10.69 9.16
C GLU A 265 -15.41 11.60 8.45
N HIS A 266 -14.96 12.35 7.43
CA HIS A 266 -15.84 13.19 6.62
C HIS A 266 -16.88 12.35 5.88
N ARG A 267 -16.49 11.19 5.34
CA ARG A 267 -17.40 10.29 4.64
C ARG A 267 -18.46 9.70 5.58
N GLU A 268 -18.05 9.24 6.74
CA GLU A 268 -18.97 8.72 7.77
C GLU A 268 -19.97 9.81 8.19
N LYS A 269 -19.49 11.04 8.36
CA LYS A 269 -20.35 12.18 8.68
C LYS A 269 -21.29 12.59 7.55
N MET A 270 -20.84 12.51 6.29
CA MET A 270 -21.71 12.72 5.12
C MET A 270 -22.84 11.69 5.07
N GLU A 271 -22.55 10.43 5.39
CA GLU A 271 -23.57 9.38 5.52
C GLU A 271 -24.52 9.67 6.69
N SER A 272 -23.99 10.04 7.87
CA SER A 272 -24.79 10.28 9.07
C SER A 272 -25.78 11.45 8.93
N ILE A 273 -25.49 12.42 8.06
CA ILE A 273 -26.39 13.56 7.79
C ILE A 273 -27.28 13.36 6.54
N GLY A 274 -27.29 12.16 5.95
CA GLY A 274 -28.10 11.85 4.76
C GLY A 274 -27.55 12.40 3.44
N ALA A 275 -26.34 12.98 3.45
CA ALA A 275 -25.66 13.52 2.27
C ALA A 275 -24.74 12.48 1.57
N GLY A 276 -24.80 11.20 1.94
CA GLY A 276 -23.89 10.15 1.44
C GLY A 276 -23.85 10.01 -0.08
N LYS A 277 -24.98 10.23 -0.78
CA LYS A 277 -25.01 10.22 -2.26
C LYS A 277 -24.18 11.36 -2.87
N ILE A 278 -24.22 12.56 -2.28
CA ILE A 278 -23.44 13.72 -2.71
C ILE A 278 -21.95 13.46 -2.41
N GLY A 279 -21.64 12.91 -1.24
CA GLY A 279 -20.27 12.53 -0.88
C GLY A 279 -19.67 11.52 -1.86
N ARG A 280 -20.41 10.45 -2.19
CA ARG A 280 -19.99 9.45 -3.20
C ARG A 280 -19.75 10.05 -4.58
N LEU A 281 -20.64 10.93 -5.04
CA LEU A 281 -20.51 11.59 -6.33
C LEU A 281 -19.29 12.52 -6.37
N ALA A 282 -19.07 13.30 -5.31
CA ALA A 282 -17.91 14.17 -5.18
C ALA A 282 -16.59 13.38 -5.22
N THR A 283 -16.51 12.25 -4.50
CA THR A 283 -15.30 11.41 -4.50
C THR A 283 -14.96 10.89 -5.89
N LYS A 284 -15.95 10.38 -6.64
CA LYS A 284 -15.74 9.83 -8.00
C LYS A 284 -15.15 10.84 -9.00
N HIS A 285 -15.34 12.13 -8.74
CA HIS A 285 -14.95 13.21 -9.64
C HIS A 285 -13.91 14.16 -9.03
N SER A 286 -13.37 13.83 -7.85
CA SER A 286 -12.28 14.59 -7.25
C SER A 286 -10.95 14.26 -7.92
N ILE A 287 -10.03 15.22 -7.94
CA ILE A 287 -8.71 15.15 -8.62
C ILE A 287 -7.80 14.04 -8.02
N GLY A 288 -8.22 13.39 -6.93
CA GLY A 288 -7.50 12.28 -6.28
C GLY A 288 -8.14 10.89 -6.41
N ALA A 289 -9.09 10.68 -7.33
CA ALA A 289 -9.76 9.39 -7.57
C ALA A 289 -9.13 8.58 -8.72
#